data_AF-A0A0R1X8J9-F1
#
_entry.id   AF-A0A0R1X8J9-F1
#
_cell.length_a   1.000
_cell.length_b   1.000
_cell.length_c   1.000
_cell.angle_alpha   90.00
_cell.angle_beta   90.00
_cell.angle_gamma   90.00
#
_symmetry.space_group_name_H-M   'P 1'
#
loop_
_entity.id
_entity.type
_entity.pdbx_description
1 polymer ?
#
loop_
_entity_poly.entity_id
_entity_poly.type
_entity_poly.pdbx_seq_one_letter_code
_entity_poly.pdbx_strand_id
1 'polypeptide(L)'
;MIANSGDKSRQVPEKTIYWLPKAEQVTNYGNPDWSAPVVPEVNDGPENRFTQAYFNKMHCFSTALSGSLIALVAKVVWSGAHINGYLWAKDFQQSGGAEAHNFYTPPLEELVDFMIGVNKHNADDHIPVANAEFILYRTAAGKTEYLTKASPETWSTERDQAIKLTTNSDGQIQVQLKEQKETQYRYYFHETKAPPGFQPPPADNAHEVSPNQGQTIGNISEVPNVPVLEQEVGFHKTNQFGSILPDIKFTLTAADGKTFEAVSNKTGYVEFNGVTPGEYKLKEETKNAIGPTEWDVTIVIVDGKAELRFKDGDKIDTIVNQKRLSLRLTKVGENGQILRGAKLRLQGPNGYDQTRPEDEQEIGIFLFTGLGPGKYTLTEVEAPEGYDKLEKPIKIVVSDDMKTIIADGKLLDRNGLVFGDKVQNKPVGVLPATGGWGMLPWYLTAGTIGFAAINVGVGYYGKQRRGREK
;
A
#
# COMPACT_ATOMS: atom_id res chain seq x y z
N MET A 1 -30.60 -76.38 27.34
CA MET A 1 -32.00 -76.81 27.11
C MET A 1 -32.85 -75.58 26.92
N ILE A 2 -33.45 -75.37 25.75
CA ILE A 2 -34.47 -74.33 25.54
C ILE A 2 -35.72 -75.06 25.07
N ALA A 3 -36.82 -74.81 25.79
CA ALA A 3 -38.07 -75.54 25.69
C ALA A 3 -38.81 -75.23 24.37
N ASN A 4 -39.44 -76.28 23.85
CA ASN A 4 -40.39 -76.26 22.75
C ASN A 4 -41.49 -75.21 23.02
N SER A 5 -41.62 -74.20 22.16
CA SER A 5 -42.67 -73.18 22.28
C SER A 5 -43.37 -72.96 20.95
N GLY A 6 -44.26 -73.89 20.61
CA GLY A 6 -45.37 -73.59 19.72
C GLY A 6 -46.17 -72.41 20.29
N ASP A 7 -46.48 -71.46 19.42
CA ASP A 7 -47.41 -70.33 19.57
C ASP A 7 -47.03 -69.13 20.46
N LYS A 8 -45.99 -69.20 21.31
CA LYS A 8 -45.45 -68.00 22.01
C LYS A 8 -44.37 -67.25 21.23
N SER A 9 -43.86 -67.84 20.15
CA SER A 9 -42.75 -67.30 19.34
C SER A 9 -43.10 -66.01 18.58
N ARG A 10 -44.36 -65.58 18.54
CA ARG A 10 -44.77 -64.29 17.94
C ARG A 10 -44.68 -63.09 18.89
N GLN A 11 -44.66 -63.29 20.22
CA GLN A 11 -44.62 -62.19 21.21
C GLN A 11 -43.21 -61.88 21.74
N VAL A 12 -42.26 -62.77 21.51
CA VAL A 12 -40.84 -62.67 21.91
C VAL A 12 -39.92 -61.96 20.90
N PRO A 13 -40.14 -62.02 19.56
CA PRO A 13 -39.27 -61.43 18.53
C PRO A 13 -38.95 -59.96 18.73
N GLU A 14 -39.92 -59.18 19.19
CA GLU A 14 -39.78 -57.73 19.41
C GLU A 14 -39.05 -57.39 20.73
N LYS A 15 -38.81 -58.38 21.60
CA LYS A 15 -38.32 -58.16 22.97
C LYS A 15 -36.92 -58.71 23.24
N THR A 16 -36.29 -59.37 22.27
CA THR A 16 -34.97 -60.00 22.45
C THR A 16 -34.03 -59.60 21.32
N ILE A 17 -32.91 -58.98 21.67
CA ILE A 17 -31.83 -58.61 20.75
C ILE A 17 -30.58 -59.41 21.13
N TYR A 18 -30.06 -60.16 20.17
CA TYR A 18 -28.76 -60.82 20.23
C TYR A 18 -27.73 -59.89 19.59
N TRP A 19 -27.03 -59.12 20.42
CA TRP A 19 -26.02 -58.14 19.98
C TRP A 19 -24.62 -58.76 20.03
N LEU A 20 -24.04 -59.00 18.85
CA LEU A 20 -22.75 -59.67 18.65
C LEU A 20 -21.83 -58.82 17.74
N PRO A 21 -21.40 -57.63 18.17
CA PRO A 21 -20.73 -56.64 17.32
C PRO A 21 -19.33 -57.05 16.85
N LYS A 22 -18.71 -58.02 17.53
CA LYS A 22 -17.36 -58.52 17.24
C LYS A 22 -17.37 -59.96 16.72
N ALA A 23 -18.54 -60.57 16.57
CA ALA A 23 -18.61 -61.90 16.01
C ALA A 23 -18.22 -61.80 14.53
N GLU A 24 -17.22 -62.57 14.12
CA GLU A 24 -16.87 -62.72 12.70
C GLU A 24 -17.74 -63.80 12.05
N GLN A 25 -18.33 -64.68 12.86
CA GLN A 25 -19.15 -65.79 12.40
C GLN A 25 -20.25 -66.16 13.41
N VAL A 26 -21.44 -66.47 12.90
CA VAL A 26 -22.56 -67.00 13.71
C VAL A 26 -23.20 -68.19 12.97
N THR A 27 -23.37 -69.32 13.67
CA THR A 27 -23.97 -70.53 13.10
C THR A 27 -24.97 -71.18 14.07
N ASN A 28 -25.98 -71.85 13.54
CA ASN A 28 -26.88 -72.73 14.33
C ASN A 28 -26.46 -74.20 14.32
N TYR A 29 -25.22 -74.47 13.93
CA TYR A 29 -24.65 -75.81 13.79
C TYR A 29 -23.21 -75.83 14.29
N GLY A 30 -22.76 -77.01 14.72
CA GLY A 30 -21.46 -77.21 15.35
C GLY A 30 -20.70 -78.44 14.83
N ASN A 31 -19.39 -78.44 15.06
CA ASN A 31 -18.55 -79.63 14.98
C ASN A 31 -18.97 -80.66 16.08
N PRO A 32 -18.48 -81.91 16.02
CA PRO A 32 -18.77 -82.93 17.05
C PRO A 32 -18.40 -82.52 18.48
N ASP A 33 -17.43 -81.62 18.63
CA ASP A 33 -17.00 -81.04 19.91
C ASP A 33 -17.80 -79.78 20.31
N TRP A 34 -18.89 -79.48 19.61
CA TRP A 34 -19.75 -78.30 19.79
C TRP A 34 -19.10 -76.96 19.47
N SER A 35 -17.88 -76.95 18.92
CA SER A 35 -17.26 -75.72 18.41
C SER A 35 -17.97 -75.22 17.15
N ALA A 36 -17.95 -73.91 16.92
CA ALA A 36 -18.42 -73.34 15.67
C ALA A 36 -17.52 -73.84 14.52
N PRO A 37 -18.09 -74.38 13.43
CA PRO A 37 -17.31 -74.87 12.31
C PRO A 37 -16.70 -73.70 11.56
N VAL A 38 -15.55 -73.91 10.91
CA VAL A 38 -14.96 -72.87 10.06
C VAL A 38 -15.86 -72.64 8.85
N VAL A 39 -16.32 -71.41 8.67
CA VAL A 39 -17.05 -70.98 7.47
C VAL A 39 -16.10 -70.15 6.60
N PRO A 40 -15.75 -70.63 5.39
CA PRO A 40 -14.90 -69.89 4.47
C PRO A 40 -15.43 -68.49 4.14
N GLU A 41 -14.51 -67.55 3.89
CA GLU A 41 -14.83 -66.14 3.65
C GLU A 41 -15.79 -65.91 2.48
N VAL A 42 -15.94 -66.85 1.54
CA VAL A 42 -16.68 -66.61 0.30
C VAL A 42 -17.30 -67.90 -0.30
N ASN A 43 -18.55 -67.79 -0.77
CA ASN A 43 -19.25 -68.79 -1.61
C ASN A 43 -19.41 -68.22 -3.05
N ASP A 44 -18.32 -67.77 -3.67
CA ASP A 44 -18.31 -67.17 -5.01
C ASP A 44 -18.04 -68.20 -6.11
N GLY A 45 -18.05 -69.49 -5.74
CA GLY A 45 -18.00 -70.57 -6.71
C GLY A 45 -19.41 -70.88 -7.24
N PRO A 46 -19.54 -71.39 -8.48
CA PRO A 46 -20.83 -71.85 -9.02
C PRO A 46 -21.47 -73.00 -8.20
N GLU A 47 -20.72 -73.58 -7.26
CA GLU A 47 -21.18 -74.61 -6.34
C GLU A 47 -21.46 -73.99 -4.97
N ASN A 48 -22.74 -73.97 -4.59
CA ASN A 48 -23.14 -73.61 -3.22
C ASN A 48 -22.45 -74.57 -2.22
N ARG A 49 -21.47 -74.07 -1.48
CA ARG A 49 -20.70 -74.90 -0.52
C ARG A 49 -21.49 -75.31 0.73
N PHE A 50 -22.63 -74.66 0.99
CA PHE A 50 -23.50 -74.92 2.15
C PHE A 50 -24.78 -75.63 1.71
N THR A 51 -24.61 -76.78 1.07
CA THR A 51 -25.73 -77.68 0.72
C THR A 51 -26.15 -78.53 1.91
N GLN A 52 -27.31 -79.17 1.80
CA GLN A 52 -27.75 -80.18 2.77
C GLN A 52 -26.66 -81.24 3.04
N ALA A 53 -25.84 -81.59 2.04
CA ALA A 53 -24.73 -82.53 2.21
C ALA A 53 -23.59 -82.02 3.11
N TYR A 54 -23.28 -80.72 3.06
CA TYR A 54 -22.35 -80.07 4.01
C TYR A 54 -22.91 -80.14 5.43
N PHE A 55 -24.19 -79.77 5.58
CA PHE A 55 -24.87 -79.76 6.87
C PHE A 55 -25.08 -81.14 7.48
N ASN A 56 -25.29 -82.19 6.68
CA ASN A 56 -25.43 -83.56 7.17
C ASN A 56 -24.18 -84.09 7.90
N LYS A 57 -23.00 -83.51 7.62
CA LYS A 57 -21.75 -83.86 8.31
C LYS A 57 -21.57 -83.11 9.64
N MET A 58 -22.37 -82.09 9.88
CA MET A 58 -22.33 -81.23 11.06
C MET A 58 -23.51 -81.55 11.98
N HIS A 59 -23.37 -81.27 13.27
CA HIS A 59 -24.51 -81.33 14.18
C HIS A 59 -25.35 -80.06 13.99
N CYS A 60 -26.28 -80.11 13.04
CA CYS A 60 -27.26 -79.06 12.86
C CYS A 60 -28.26 -79.07 14.01
N PHE A 61 -28.36 -77.95 14.72
CA PHE A 61 -29.38 -77.79 15.74
C PHE A 61 -30.59 -77.15 15.08
N SER A 62 -31.74 -77.85 15.11
CA SER A 62 -33.03 -77.30 14.67
C SER A 62 -33.55 -76.26 15.68
N THR A 63 -32.70 -75.31 16.05
CA THR A 63 -33.00 -74.28 17.03
C THR A 63 -33.50 -73.06 16.28
N ALA A 64 -34.79 -72.78 16.39
CA ALA A 64 -35.35 -71.51 15.95
C ALA A 64 -34.86 -70.38 16.86
N LEU A 65 -34.48 -69.25 16.28
CA LEU A 65 -34.15 -68.03 17.01
C LEU A 65 -35.41 -67.16 17.07
N SER A 66 -35.86 -66.82 18.28
CA SER A 66 -36.93 -65.85 18.49
C SER A 66 -36.32 -64.57 19.06
N GLY A 67 -36.23 -63.53 18.23
CA GLY A 67 -35.50 -62.30 18.54
C GLY A 67 -34.73 -61.77 17.32
N SER A 68 -34.23 -60.55 17.43
CA SER A 68 -33.40 -59.92 16.40
C SER A 68 -31.92 -60.27 16.61
N LEU A 69 -31.23 -60.70 15.57
CA LEU A 69 -29.79 -60.97 15.57
C LEU A 69 -29.05 -59.81 14.92
N ILE A 70 -28.20 -59.13 15.69
CA ILE A 70 -27.38 -58.02 15.20
C ILE A 70 -25.91 -58.37 15.35
N ALA A 71 -25.27 -58.72 14.23
CA ALA A 71 -23.90 -59.17 14.13
C ALA A 71 -23.22 -58.54 12.90
N LEU A 72 -22.96 -57.23 12.99
CA LEU A 72 -22.66 -56.34 11.85
C LEU A 72 -21.51 -56.78 10.95
N VAL A 73 -20.46 -57.40 11.52
CA VAL A 73 -19.29 -57.88 10.76
C VAL A 73 -19.31 -59.39 10.52
N ALA A 74 -20.32 -60.09 11.06
CA ALA A 74 -20.38 -61.54 11.02
C ALA A 74 -20.90 -62.05 9.69
N LYS A 75 -20.37 -63.20 9.29
CA LYS A 75 -21.06 -64.11 8.39
C LYS A 75 -22.01 -65.00 9.17
N VAL A 76 -23.29 -64.96 8.84
CA VAL A 76 -24.32 -65.78 9.46
C VAL A 76 -24.68 -66.93 8.53
N VAL A 77 -24.45 -68.16 8.96
CA VAL A 77 -24.84 -69.36 8.20
C VAL A 77 -25.88 -70.13 9.00
N TRP A 78 -27.02 -70.40 8.38
CA TRP A 78 -28.19 -70.97 9.06
C TRP A 78 -28.79 -72.12 8.24
N SER A 79 -29.06 -73.25 8.90
CA SER A 79 -29.61 -74.44 8.22
C SER A 79 -30.76 -75.05 9.00
N GLY A 80 -31.90 -75.19 8.33
CA GLY A 80 -33.18 -75.47 8.97
C GLY A 80 -33.57 -74.46 10.06
N ALA A 81 -34.78 -74.60 10.60
CA ALA A 81 -35.36 -73.70 11.61
C ALA A 81 -35.38 -72.21 11.20
N HIS A 82 -36.08 -71.37 11.97
CA HIS A 82 -36.44 -70.02 11.53
C HIS A 82 -35.78 -68.97 12.43
N ILE A 83 -35.35 -67.86 11.83
CA ILE A 83 -35.03 -66.62 12.54
C ILE A 83 -36.28 -65.74 12.50
N ASN A 84 -36.96 -65.67 13.64
CA ASN A 84 -38.16 -64.86 13.85
C ASN A 84 -37.78 -63.55 14.55
N GLY A 85 -37.35 -62.57 13.76
CA GLY A 85 -36.91 -61.23 14.17
C GLY A 85 -36.06 -60.56 13.08
N TYR A 86 -35.46 -59.40 13.35
CA TYR A 86 -34.57 -58.73 12.41
C TYR A 86 -33.20 -59.41 12.35
N LEU A 87 -32.63 -59.56 11.16
CA LEU A 87 -31.25 -60.03 10.96
C LEU A 87 -30.39 -58.91 10.37
N TRP A 88 -29.36 -58.48 11.10
CA TRP A 88 -28.32 -57.56 10.63
C TRP A 88 -26.96 -58.28 10.62
N ALA A 89 -26.40 -58.50 9.43
CA ALA A 89 -25.15 -59.22 9.24
C ALA A 89 -24.41 -58.75 7.98
N LYS A 90 -23.09 -59.01 7.90
CA LYS A 90 -22.28 -58.74 6.71
C LYS A 90 -22.67 -59.66 5.54
N ASP A 91 -22.98 -60.92 5.85
CA ASP A 91 -23.37 -61.95 4.88
C ASP A 91 -24.35 -62.92 5.58
N PHE A 92 -25.38 -63.38 4.86
CA PHE A 92 -26.35 -64.36 5.36
C PHE A 92 -26.56 -65.48 4.35
N GLN A 93 -26.27 -66.71 4.78
CA GLN A 93 -26.38 -67.91 3.95
C GLN A 93 -27.35 -68.90 4.59
N GLN A 94 -28.41 -69.26 3.87
CA GLN A 94 -29.46 -70.15 4.36
C GLN A 94 -29.56 -71.45 3.55
N SER A 95 -29.94 -72.54 4.22
CA SER A 95 -30.15 -73.85 3.61
C SER A 95 -31.15 -74.71 4.38
N GLY A 96 -31.55 -75.86 3.85
CA GLY A 96 -32.37 -76.83 4.57
C GLY A 96 -33.75 -76.32 5.01
N GLY A 97 -34.34 -75.37 4.28
CA GLY A 97 -35.62 -74.75 4.64
C GLY A 97 -35.53 -73.71 5.77
N ALA A 98 -34.32 -73.21 6.08
CA ALA A 98 -34.18 -72.07 6.97
C ALA A 98 -34.82 -70.81 6.36
N GLU A 99 -35.55 -70.08 7.19
CA GLU A 99 -36.21 -68.84 6.81
C GLU A 99 -35.87 -67.72 7.81
N ALA A 100 -35.53 -66.55 7.29
CA ALA A 100 -35.47 -65.31 8.07
C ALA A 100 -36.70 -64.46 7.72
N HIS A 101 -37.52 -64.14 8.72
CA HIS A 101 -38.84 -63.57 8.48
C HIS A 101 -38.86 -62.03 8.31
N ASN A 102 -37.78 -61.32 8.69
CA ASN A 102 -37.65 -59.86 8.53
C ASN A 102 -36.19 -59.45 8.22
N PHE A 103 -35.77 -59.63 6.97
CA PHE A 103 -34.40 -59.32 6.53
C PHE A 103 -34.22 -57.82 6.24
N TYR A 104 -33.27 -57.18 6.91
CA TYR A 104 -32.80 -55.84 6.57
C TYR A 104 -31.27 -55.81 6.65
N THR A 105 -30.60 -55.94 5.52
CA THR A 105 -29.17 -55.64 5.38
C THR A 105 -29.04 -54.21 4.86
N PRO A 106 -28.66 -53.23 5.70
CA PRO A 106 -28.19 -51.97 5.14
C PRO A 106 -26.96 -52.31 4.27
N PRO A 107 -26.84 -51.75 3.05
CA PRO A 107 -25.64 -51.92 2.26
C PRO A 107 -24.42 -51.50 3.11
N LEU A 108 -23.37 -52.31 3.10
CA LEU A 108 -22.08 -51.91 3.66
C LEU A 108 -21.73 -50.55 3.04
N GLU A 109 -21.49 -49.54 3.87
CA GLU A 109 -21.15 -48.20 3.40
C GLU A 109 -19.98 -48.29 2.43
N GLU A 110 -20.26 -48.12 1.13
CA GLU A 110 -19.23 -48.10 0.10
C GLU A 110 -18.58 -46.72 0.19
N LEU A 111 -17.48 -46.65 0.94
CA LEU A 111 -16.62 -45.49 0.95
C LEU A 111 -15.83 -45.45 -0.36
N VAL A 112 -15.92 -44.33 -1.06
CA VAL A 112 -15.16 -44.03 -2.27
C VAL A 112 -13.98 -43.15 -1.88
N ASP A 113 -12.77 -43.62 -2.19
CA ASP A 113 -11.56 -42.81 -2.13
C ASP A 113 -11.50 -41.89 -3.36
N PHE A 114 -11.27 -40.59 -3.14
CA PHE A 114 -11.09 -39.63 -4.23
C PHE A 114 -10.06 -38.54 -3.89
N MET A 115 -9.43 -37.99 -4.92
CA MET A 115 -8.48 -36.87 -4.81
C MET A 115 -9.11 -35.59 -5.35
N ILE A 116 -8.95 -34.47 -4.65
CA ILE A 116 -9.29 -33.12 -5.12
C ILE A 116 -8.10 -32.19 -4.95
N GLY A 117 -8.09 -31.07 -5.66
CA GLY A 117 -6.95 -30.16 -5.58
C GLY A 117 -7.11 -28.85 -6.33
N VAL A 118 -6.08 -28.02 -6.24
CA VAL A 118 -5.93 -26.79 -7.02
C VAL A 118 -4.54 -26.72 -7.63
N ASN A 119 -4.46 -26.12 -8.81
CA ASN A 119 -3.24 -25.71 -9.48
C ASN A 119 -3.18 -24.19 -9.49
N LYS A 120 -2.23 -23.64 -8.74
CA LYS A 120 -1.98 -22.21 -8.65
C LYS A 120 -0.92 -21.81 -9.65
N HIS A 121 -1.24 -20.82 -10.47
CA HIS A 121 -0.31 -20.31 -11.48
C HIS A 121 -0.43 -18.79 -11.62
N ASN A 122 0.56 -18.18 -12.26
CA ASN A 122 0.49 -16.79 -12.70
C ASN A 122 -0.55 -16.66 -13.83
N ALA A 123 -1.37 -15.60 -13.80
CA ALA A 123 -2.39 -15.32 -14.79
C ALA A 123 -1.83 -15.15 -16.21
N ASP A 124 -0.63 -14.58 -16.34
CA ASP A 124 -0.07 -14.21 -17.65
C ASP A 124 0.66 -15.36 -18.35
N ASP A 125 1.62 -15.99 -17.66
CA ASP A 125 2.55 -16.97 -18.23
C ASP A 125 2.32 -18.42 -17.75
N HIS A 126 1.31 -18.64 -16.89
CA HIS A 126 0.97 -19.93 -16.30
C HIS A 126 2.13 -20.60 -15.53
N ILE A 127 3.14 -19.83 -15.11
CA ILE A 127 4.20 -20.35 -14.24
C ILE A 127 3.58 -20.75 -12.88
N PRO A 128 3.88 -21.94 -12.35
CA PRO A 128 3.34 -22.38 -11.06
C PRO A 128 3.72 -21.47 -9.89
N VAL A 129 2.79 -21.32 -8.94
CA VAL A 129 2.89 -20.38 -7.82
C VAL A 129 2.83 -21.10 -6.47
N ALA A 130 3.98 -21.19 -5.81
CA ALA A 130 4.14 -21.84 -4.50
C ALA A 130 3.74 -20.95 -3.32
N ASN A 131 3.48 -21.56 -2.16
CA ASN A 131 3.19 -20.92 -0.88
C ASN A 131 1.91 -20.08 -0.79
N ALA A 132 0.93 -20.32 -1.66
CA ALA A 132 -0.41 -19.72 -1.54
C ALA A 132 -1.20 -20.47 -0.46
N GLU A 133 -1.81 -19.77 0.49
CA GLU A 133 -2.56 -20.40 1.61
C GLU A 133 -4.04 -20.54 1.24
N PHE A 134 -4.56 -21.76 1.36
CA PHE A 134 -5.95 -22.12 1.12
C PHE A 134 -6.58 -22.76 2.36
N ILE A 135 -7.91 -22.71 2.40
CA ILE A 135 -8.74 -23.60 3.21
C ILE A 135 -9.61 -24.45 2.28
N LEU A 136 -9.96 -25.65 2.73
CA LEU A 136 -10.89 -26.55 2.06
C LEU A 136 -12.16 -26.69 2.90
N TYR A 137 -13.31 -26.48 2.28
CA TYR A 137 -14.60 -26.70 2.92
C TYR A 137 -15.55 -27.48 2.01
N ARG A 138 -16.55 -28.10 2.61
CA ARG A 138 -17.60 -28.84 1.90
C ARG A 138 -18.97 -28.35 2.29
N THR A 139 -19.94 -28.49 1.39
CA THR A 139 -21.33 -28.10 1.63
C THR A 139 -22.29 -29.22 1.25
N ALA A 140 -23.28 -29.48 2.09
CA ALA A 140 -24.40 -30.37 1.80
C ALA A 140 -25.66 -29.87 2.53
N ALA A 141 -26.80 -29.88 1.85
CA ALA A 141 -28.09 -29.49 2.42
C ALA A 141 -28.07 -28.15 3.21
N GLY A 142 -27.31 -27.16 2.73
CA GLY A 142 -27.20 -25.83 3.35
C GLY A 142 -26.29 -25.76 4.58
N LYS A 143 -25.58 -26.83 4.94
CA LYS A 143 -24.56 -26.85 5.99
C LYS A 143 -23.16 -26.77 5.36
N THR A 144 -22.26 -26.04 6.01
CA THR A 144 -20.85 -25.88 5.62
C THR A 144 -19.95 -26.44 6.70
N GLU A 145 -18.97 -27.23 6.28
CA GLU A 145 -17.95 -27.79 7.17
C GLU A 145 -16.56 -27.57 6.58
N TYR A 146 -15.60 -27.23 7.42
CA TYR A 146 -14.21 -26.91 7.08
C TYR A 146 -13.29 -28.06 7.49
N LEU A 147 -12.33 -28.40 6.61
CA LEU A 147 -11.35 -29.44 6.88
C LEU A 147 -10.41 -28.99 7.99
N THR A 148 -10.26 -29.80 9.04
CA THR A 148 -9.40 -29.53 10.22
C THR A 148 -8.22 -30.52 10.33
N LYS A 149 -8.23 -31.59 9.53
CA LYS A 149 -7.11 -32.52 9.36
C LYS A 149 -7.33 -33.29 8.06
N ALA A 150 -6.28 -33.57 7.28
CA ALA A 150 -6.41 -34.27 6.00
C ALA A 150 -6.31 -35.79 6.09
N SER A 151 -5.73 -36.37 7.15
CA SER A 151 -5.59 -37.83 7.27
C SER A 151 -5.45 -38.32 8.73
N PRO A 152 -6.41 -39.09 9.28
CA PRO A 152 -7.77 -39.23 8.76
C PRO A 152 -8.45 -37.86 8.72
N GLU A 153 -9.40 -37.69 7.82
CA GLU A 153 -10.10 -36.41 7.68
C GLU A 153 -10.95 -36.08 8.90
N THR A 154 -10.91 -34.83 9.35
CA THR A 154 -11.81 -34.30 10.37
C THR A 154 -12.39 -32.97 9.92
N TRP A 155 -13.64 -32.70 10.28
CA TRP A 155 -14.40 -31.55 9.80
C TRP A 155 -15.01 -30.77 10.97
N SER A 156 -15.13 -29.45 10.83
CA SER A 156 -15.73 -28.56 11.84
C SER A 156 -16.65 -27.55 11.17
N THR A 157 -17.68 -27.08 11.89
CA THR A 157 -18.52 -25.96 11.42
C THR A 157 -17.86 -24.59 11.63
N GLU A 158 -16.75 -24.54 12.37
CA GLU A 158 -16.01 -23.32 12.69
C GLU A 158 -14.88 -23.08 11.68
N ARG A 159 -14.94 -21.95 10.97
CA ARG A 159 -13.98 -21.61 9.89
C ARG A 159 -12.56 -21.40 10.38
N ASP A 160 -12.40 -20.86 11.58
CA ASP A 160 -11.12 -20.59 12.24
C ASP A 160 -10.38 -21.86 12.68
N GLN A 161 -11.08 -22.99 12.79
CA GLN A 161 -10.47 -24.30 13.04
C GLN A 161 -9.91 -24.96 11.76
N ALA A 162 -10.17 -24.39 10.58
CA ALA A 162 -9.73 -24.94 9.31
C ALA A 162 -8.20 -25.06 9.24
N ILE A 163 -7.69 -26.17 8.74
CA ILE A 163 -6.26 -26.29 8.44
C ILE A 163 -5.90 -25.41 7.25
N LYS A 164 -4.71 -24.81 7.35
CA LYS A 164 -4.10 -24.09 6.25
C LYS A 164 -3.38 -25.08 5.34
N LEU A 165 -3.78 -25.09 4.08
CA LEU A 165 -3.15 -25.85 3.02
C LEU A 165 -2.30 -24.90 2.18
N THR A 166 -1.07 -25.27 1.85
CA THR A 166 -0.17 -24.40 1.08
C THR A 166 0.23 -25.06 -0.23
N THR A 167 0.22 -24.30 -1.32
CA THR A 167 0.70 -24.81 -2.61
C THR A 167 2.18 -25.16 -2.55
N ASN A 168 2.56 -26.31 -3.13
CA ASN A 168 3.95 -26.77 -3.19
C ASN A 168 4.75 -26.02 -4.28
N SER A 169 6.00 -26.43 -4.54
CA SER A 169 6.87 -25.83 -5.57
C SER A 169 6.28 -25.89 -6.98
N ASP A 170 5.40 -26.86 -7.24
CA ASP A 170 4.71 -27.05 -8.52
C ASP A 170 3.35 -26.32 -8.56
N GLY A 171 3.07 -25.47 -7.57
CA GLY A 171 1.83 -24.71 -7.46
C GLY A 171 0.62 -25.54 -7.04
N GLN A 172 0.80 -26.78 -6.59
CA GLN A 172 -0.30 -27.72 -6.39
C GLN A 172 -0.68 -27.88 -4.92
N ILE A 173 -1.96 -28.09 -4.67
CA ILE A 173 -2.49 -28.72 -3.46
C ILE A 173 -3.29 -29.94 -3.90
N GLN A 174 -3.03 -31.10 -3.28
CA GLN A 174 -3.80 -32.33 -3.47
C GLN A 174 -4.22 -32.88 -2.11
N VAL A 175 -5.50 -33.20 -1.97
CA VAL A 175 -6.07 -33.78 -0.76
C VAL A 175 -6.80 -35.06 -1.13
N GLN A 176 -6.39 -36.16 -0.49
CA GLN A 176 -7.08 -37.45 -0.59
C GLN A 176 -8.17 -37.51 0.48
N LEU A 177 -9.40 -37.78 0.08
CA LEU A 177 -10.57 -37.86 0.96
C LEU A 177 -11.33 -39.17 0.76
N LYS A 178 -12.19 -39.49 1.73
CA LYS A 178 -13.16 -40.60 1.65
C LYS A 178 -14.59 -40.08 1.82
N GLU A 179 -15.51 -40.61 1.02
CA GLU A 179 -16.92 -40.23 1.11
C GLU A 179 -17.84 -41.42 0.84
N GLN A 180 -18.99 -41.45 1.49
CA GLN A 180 -20.02 -42.44 1.20
C GLN A 180 -20.56 -42.19 -0.22
N LYS A 181 -20.60 -43.24 -1.04
CA LYS A 181 -21.01 -43.19 -2.46
C LYS A 181 -22.30 -42.42 -2.76
N GLU A 182 -23.28 -42.45 -1.85
CA GLU A 182 -24.58 -41.80 -2.02
C GLU A 182 -24.64 -40.36 -1.46
N THR A 183 -23.58 -39.89 -0.79
CA THR A 183 -23.55 -38.54 -0.24
C THR A 183 -23.10 -37.55 -1.32
N GLN A 184 -23.83 -36.44 -1.45
CA GLN A 184 -23.56 -35.40 -2.45
C GLN A 184 -23.02 -34.14 -1.78
N TYR A 185 -21.77 -34.17 -1.31
CA TYR A 185 -21.10 -32.93 -0.90
C TYR A 185 -20.56 -32.19 -2.13
N ARG A 186 -20.56 -30.86 -2.05
CA ARG A 186 -19.76 -30.01 -2.94
C ARG A 186 -18.54 -29.48 -2.20
N TYR A 187 -17.37 -29.59 -2.81
CA TYR A 187 -16.09 -29.24 -2.21
C TYR A 187 -15.55 -27.94 -2.81
N TYR A 188 -14.97 -27.09 -1.97
CA TYR A 188 -14.47 -25.78 -2.37
C TYR A 188 -13.11 -25.48 -1.75
N PHE A 189 -12.17 -25.04 -2.58
CA PHE A 189 -10.94 -24.39 -2.13
C PHE A 189 -11.14 -22.88 -2.12
N HIS A 190 -10.74 -22.22 -1.03
CA HIS A 190 -10.78 -20.77 -0.91
C HIS A 190 -9.39 -20.26 -0.56
N GLU A 191 -8.80 -19.46 -1.44
CA GLU A 191 -7.48 -18.85 -1.19
C GLU A 191 -7.65 -17.79 -0.10
N THR A 192 -6.97 -17.99 1.02
CA THR A 192 -6.99 -17.10 2.18
C THR A 192 -5.84 -16.10 2.15
N LYS A 193 -4.78 -16.41 1.42
CA LYS A 193 -3.61 -15.54 1.29
C LYS A 193 -2.81 -15.87 0.03
N ALA A 194 -2.61 -14.86 -0.80
CA ALA A 194 -1.70 -14.94 -1.92
C ALA A 194 -0.23 -14.93 -1.45
N PRO A 195 0.70 -15.54 -2.20
CA PRO A 195 2.12 -15.47 -1.90
C PRO A 195 2.66 -14.03 -2.00
N PRO A 196 3.83 -13.73 -1.39
CA PRO A 196 4.50 -12.47 -1.58
C PRO A 196 4.70 -12.15 -3.07
N GLY A 197 4.42 -10.90 -3.47
CA GLY A 197 4.54 -10.47 -4.87
C GLY A 197 3.32 -10.75 -5.75
N PHE A 198 2.19 -11.19 -5.18
CA PHE A 198 0.92 -11.35 -5.91
C PHE A 198 -0.21 -10.55 -5.25
N GLN A 199 -1.20 -10.16 -6.06
CA GLN A 199 -2.37 -9.45 -5.56
C GLN A 199 -3.16 -10.32 -4.57
N PRO A 200 -3.73 -9.73 -3.49
CA PRO A 200 -4.60 -10.46 -2.59
C PRO A 200 -5.80 -11.08 -3.33
N PRO A 201 -6.25 -12.27 -2.94
CA PRO A 201 -7.40 -12.89 -3.57
C PRO A 201 -8.68 -12.05 -3.33
N PRO A 202 -9.61 -11.98 -4.28
CA PRO A 202 -10.94 -11.41 -4.06
C PRO A 202 -11.69 -12.11 -2.92
N ALA A 203 -12.65 -11.42 -2.29
CA ALA A 203 -13.45 -12.03 -1.22
C ALA A 203 -14.31 -13.22 -1.69
N ASP A 204 -14.72 -13.21 -2.97
CA ASP A 204 -15.50 -14.27 -3.62
C ASP A 204 -14.62 -15.05 -4.60
N ASN A 205 -13.73 -15.89 -4.06
CA ASN A 205 -12.72 -16.66 -4.78
C ASN A 205 -12.78 -18.16 -4.43
N ALA A 206 -13.96 -18.67 -4.11
CA ALA A 206 -14.14 -20.10 -3.85
C ALA A 206 -14.17 -20.89 -5.16
N HIS A 207 -13.33 -21.92 -5.26
CA HIS A 207 -13.19 -22.77 -6.42
C HIS A 207 -13.78 -24.16 -6.15
N GLU A 208 -14.81 -24.54 -6.90
CA GLU A 208 -15.45 -25.86 -6.75
C GLU A 208 -14.56 -26.97 -7.33
N VAL A 209 -14.36 -28.03 -6.56
CA VAL A 209 -13.50 -29.18 -6.89
C VAL A 209 -14.19 -30.53 -6.66
N SER A 210 -15.52 -30.55 -6.71
CA SER A 210 -16.34 -31.74 -6.41
C SER A 210 -15.99 -32.94 -7.32
N PRO A 211 -15.91 -34.17 -6.78
CA PRO A 211 -15.78 -35.37 -7.62
C PRO A 211 -17.09 -35.62 -8.38
N ASN A 212 -17.01 -36.12 -9.62
CA ASN A 212 -18.20 -36.67 -10.27
C ASN A 212 -18.54 -38.04 -9.64
N GLN A 213 -19.82 -38.40 -9.61
CA GLN A 213 -20.30 -39.65 -8.99
C GLN A 213 -19.45 -40.86 -9.40
N GLY A 214 -18.79 -41.48 -8.43
CA GLY A 214 -17.99 -42.71 -8.61
C GLY A 214 -16.60 -42.52 -9.21
N GLN A 215 -16.09 -41.29 -9.39
CA GLN A 215 -14.72 -41.05 -9.85
C GLN A 215 -13.72 -41.06 -8.69
N THR A 216 -12.57 -41.69 -8.91
CA THR A 216 -11.44 -41.74 -7.96
C THR A 216 -10.56 -40.47 -8.01
N ILE A 217 -10.78 -39.59 -8.99
CA ILE A 217 -10.13 -38.30 -9.13
C ILE A 217 -11.23 -37.26 -9.40
N GLY A 218 -11.38 -36.30 -8.50
CA GLY A 218 -12.23 -35.12 -8.69
C GLY A 218 -11.54 -34.04 -9.50
N ASN A 219 -12.25 -32.94 -9.79
CA ASN A 219 -11.71 -31.85 -10.59
C ASN A 219 -10.56 -31.14 -9.84
N ILE A 220 -9.46 -30.87 -10.53
CA ILE A 220 -8.41 -29.95 -10.06
C ILE A 220 -8.73 -28.57 -10.65
N SER A 221 -8.94 -27.56 -9.80
CA SER A 221 -9.23 -26.21 -10.30
C SER A 221 -7.94 -25.45 -10.60
N GLU A 222 -7.90 -24.79 -11.75
CA GLU A 222 -6.88 -23.79 -12.07
C GLU A 222 -7.23 -22.48 -11.35
N VAL A 223 -6.25 -21.90 -10.66
CA VAL A 223 -6.41 -20.69 -9.86
C VAL A 223 -5.32 -19.69 -10.25
N PRO A 224 -5.62 -18.69 -11.12
CA PRO A 224 -4.65 -17.68 -11.53
C PRO A 224 -4.36 -16.68 -10.39
N ASN A 225 -3.13 -16.16 -10.28
CA ASN A 225 -2.80 -14.97 -9.49
C ASN A 225 -2.16 -13.92 -10.38
N VAL A 226 -2.48 -12.67 -10.11
CA VAL A 226 -1.87 -11.53 -10.81
C VAL A 226 -0.64 -11.08 -10.02
N PRO A 227 0.56 -11.06 -10.62
CA PRO A 227 1.75 -10.57 -9.94
C PRO A 227 1.62 -9.08 -9.66
N VAL A 228 2.13 -8.66 -8.50
CA VAL A 228 2.34 -7.24 -8.21
C VAL A 228 3.61 -6.84 -8.93
N LEU A 229 3.44 -6.28 -10.13
CA LEU A 229 4.56 -5.83 -10.94
C LEU A 229 5.23 -4.64 -10.25
N GLU A 230 6.55 -4.75 -10.05
CA GLU A 230 7.38 -3.61 -9.69
C GLU A 230 7.41 -2.61 -10.84
N GLN A 231 7.38 -1.33 -10.50
CA GLN A 231 7.26 -0.22 -11.42
C GLN A 231 8.29 0.85 -11.10
N GLU A 232 8.41 1.80 -12.03
CA GLU A 232 9.19 3.02 -11.89
C GLU A 232 8.20 4.20 -11.89
N VAL A 233 8.35 5.12 -10.93
CA VAL A 233 7.58 6.37 -10.90
C VAL A 233 8.49 7.53 -10.55
N GLY A 234 8.16 8.71 -11.05
CA GLY A 234 8.97 9.89 -10.78
C GLY A 234 8.25 11.20 -11.04
N PHE A 235 8.91 12.28 -10.65
CA PHE A 235 8.43 13.65 -10.80
C PHE A 235 9.62 14.62 -10.89
N HIS A 236 9.37 15.84 -11.35
CA HIS A 236 10.37 16.90 -11.33
C HIS A 236 10.33 17.70 -10.03
N LYS A 237 11.50 18.04 -9.51
CA LYS A 237 11.67 18.92 -8.38
C LYS A 237 12.06 20.32 -8.83
N THR A 238 11.22 21.30 -8.49
CA THR A 238 11.47 22.70 -8.81
C THR A 238 11.27 23.62 -7.60
N ASN A 239 11.71 24.87 -7.74
CA ASN A 239 11.30 25.97 -6.88
C ASN A 239 10.00 26.63 -7.38
N GLN A 240 9.49 27.62 -6.66
CA GLN A 240 8.27 28.34 -7.05
C GLN A 240 8.33 29.09 -8.39
N PHE A 241 9.51 29.14 -9.02
CA PHE A 241 9.78 29.79 -10.31
C PHE A 241 9.96 28.80 -11.46
N GLY A 242 9.83 27.49 -11.20
CA GLY A 242 10.11 26.44 -12.18
C GLY A 242 11.60 26.17 -12.41
N SER A 243 12.50 26.78 -11.62
CA SER A 243 13.92 26.39 -11.66
C SER A 243 14.08 25.04 -10.98
N ILE A 244 14.79 24.11 -11.63
CA ILE A 244 15.05 22.78 -11.09
C ILE A 244 15.87 22.84 -9.81
N LEU A 245 15.62 21.91 -8.90
CA LEU A 245 16.36 21.76 -7.65
C LEU A 245 16.99 20.36 -7.60
N PRO A 246 18.30 20.24 -7.85
CA PRO A 246 19.03 18.98 -7.67
C PRO A 246 19.38 18.73 -6.20
N ASP A 247 19.82 17.50 -5.91
CA ASP A 247 20.36 17.04 -4.62
C ASP A 247 19.38 17.13 -3.43
N ILE A 248 18.08 17.09 -3.71
CA ILE A 248 17.01 17.00 -2.71
C ILE A 248 16.62 15.53 -2.51
N LYS A 249 16.71 15.05 -1.27
CA LYS A 249 16.37 13.68 -0.91
C LYS A 249 14.86 13.54 -0.64
N PHE A 250 14.30 12.45 -1.15
CA PHE A 250 12.93 12.03 -0.93
C PHE A 250 12.88 10.60 -0.41
N THR A 251 11.88 10.34 0.42
CA THR A 251 11.54 9.00 0.90
C THR A 251 10.08 8.73 0.61
N LEU A 252 9.80 7.59 -0.01
CA LEU A 252 8.47 7.04 -0.21
C LEU A 252 8.27 5.85 0.73
N THR A 253 7.25 5.89 1.58
CA THR A 253 6.99 4.86 2.61
C THR A 253 5.65 4.18 2.33
N ALA A 254 5.68 2.87 2.11
CA ALA A 254 4.50 2.03 1.92
C ALA A 254 3.77 1.75 3.25
N ALA A 255 2.51 1.29 3.17
CA ALA A 255 1.70 0.96 4.34
C ALA A 255 2.28 -0.17 5.22
N ASP A 256 3.06 -1.10 4.63
CA ASP A 256 3.77 -2.18 5.33
C ASP A 256 5.09 -1.73 5.98
N GLY A 257 5.47 -0.45 5.80
CA GLY A 257 6.69 0.15 6.31
C GLY A 257 7.90 0.05 5.35
N LYS A 258 7.77 -0.59 4.18
CA LYS A 258 8.85 -0.60 3.17
C LYS A 258 9.13 0.82 2.69
N THR A 259 10.41 1.20 2.64
CA THR A 259 10.83 2.55 2.22
C THR A 259 11.64 2.51 0.94
N PHE A 260 11.42 3.49 0.08
CA PHE A 260 12.18 3.75 -1.14
C PHE A 260 12.78 5.15 -1.03
N GLU A 261 14.05 5.29 -1.34
CA GLU A 261 14.73 6.58 -1.31
C GLU A 261 15.14 7.00 -2.71
N ALA A 262 14.99 8.28 -3.02
CA ALA A 262 15.39 8.88 -4.27
C ALA A 262 15.98 10.27 -4.03
N VAL A 263 16.88 10.71 -4.91
CA VAL A 263 17.45 12.06 -4.86
C VAL A 263 17.22 12.72 -6.20
N SER A 264 16.75 13.96 -6.19
CA SER A 264 16.58 14.73 -7.42
C SER A 264 17.93 14.88 -8.13
N ASN A 265 18.03 14.38 -9.35
CA ASN A 265 19.28 14.40 -10.11
C ASN A 265 19.62 15.82 -10.66
N LYS A 266 20.65 15.93 -11.49
CA LYS A 266 21.07 17.20 -12.11
C LYS A 266 20.03 17.87 -13.02
N THR A 267 19.01 17.13 -13.47
CA THR A 267 17.88 17.68 -14.23
C THR A 267 16.68 17.97 -13.33
N GLY A 268 16.82 17.79 -12.01
CA GLY A 268 15.76 17.92 -11.02
C GLY A 268 14.80 16.74 -11.00
N TYR A 269 15.03 15.66 -11.75
CA TYR A 269 14.13 14.51 -11.78
C TYR A 269 14.37 13.58 -10.60
N VAL A 270 13.30 13.16 -9.95
CA VAL A 270 13.28 12.20 -8.85
C VAL A 270 12.62 10.93 -9.37
N GLU A 271 13.26 9.78 -9.18
CA GLU A 271 12.78 8.49 -9.66
C GLU A 271 12.85 7.45 -8.54
N PHE A 272 11.74 6.76 -8.31
CA PHE A 272 11.64 5.61 -7.42
C PHE A 272 11.47 4.35 -8.25
N ASN A 273 12.30 3.35 -7.95
CA ASN A 273 12.33 2.06 -8.63
C ASN A 273 11.88 0.95 -7.67
N GLY A 274 11.29 -0.13 -8.21
CA GLY A 274 10.85 -1.27 -7.40
C GLY A 274 9.56 -1.02 -6.62
N VAL A 275 8.80 0.01 -6.99
CA VAL A 275 7.56 0.38 -6.30
C VAL A 275 6.38 -0.41 -6.85
N THR A 276 5.33 -0.56 -6.06
CA THR A 276 4.13 -1.33 -6.43
C THR A 276 2.90 -0.42 -6.40
N PRO A 277 1.82 -0.73 -7.13
CA PRO A 277 0.57 0.03 -6.99
C PRO A 277 0.05 -0.02 -5.55
N GLY A 278 -0.40 1.12 -5.02
CA GLY A 278 -0.86 1.22 -3.63
C GLY A 278 -0.72 2.61 -3.01
N GLU A 279 -1.04 2.73 -1.73
CA GLU A 279 -0.92 3.96 -0.96
C GLU A 279 0.48 4.11 -0.32
N TYR A 280 0.99 5.34 -0.35
CA TYR A 280 2.31 5.69 0.16
C TYR A 280 2.29 7.06 0.85
N LYS A 281 3.31 7.28 1.70
CA LYS A 281 3.67 8.61 2.20
C LYS A 281 4.95 9.07 1.52
N LEU A 282 4.89 10.19 0.82
CA LEU A 282 6.06 10.85 0.24
C LEU A 282 6.57 11.92 1.20
N LYS A 283 7.87 11.94 1.45
CA LYS A 283 8.54 12.90 2.33
C LYS A 283 9.74 13.54 1.64
N GLU A 284 9.83 14.86 1.66
CA GLU A 284 10.98 15.65 1.25
C GLU A 284 11.89 15.92 2.47
N GLU A 285 13.16 15.56 2.39
CA GLU A 285 14.16 15.90 3.40
C GLU A 285 14.86 17.22 3.06
N THR A 286 14.27 18.33 3.50
CA THR A 286 14.78 19.68 3.25
C THR A 286 14.70 20.54 4.51
N LYS A 287 15.75 21.32 4.77
CA LYS A 287 15.86 22.12 6.01
C LYS A 287 15.24 23.52 5.91
N ASN A 288 14.98 24.01 4.69
CA ASN A 288 14.65 25.41 4.42
C ASN A 288 13.46 25.58 3.46
N ALA A 289 12.60 24.57 3.35
CA ALA A 289 11.34 24.69 2.62
C ALA A 289 10.37 25.63 3.31
N ILE A 290 9.59 26.35 2.52
CA ILE A 290 8.32 26.92 2.91
C ILE A 290 7.24 26.07 2.24
N GLY A 291 6.27 25.60 3.03
CA GLY A 291 5.18 24.73 2.57
C GLY A 291 5.28 23.29 3.07
N PRO A 292 4.42 22.39 2.57
CA PRO A 292 4.43 20.99 2.98
C PRO A 292 5.72 20.30 2.53
N THR A 293 6.20 19.40 3.37
CA THR A 293 7.32 18.50 3.07
C THR A 293 6.90 17.03 3.10
N GLU A 294 5.61 16.77 3.34
CA GLU A 294 5.03 15.44 3.41
C GLU A 294 3.68 15.44 2.68
N TRP A 295 3.44 14.39 1.90
CA TRP A 295 2.23 14.20 1.10
C TRP A 295 1.76 12.75 1.18
N ASP A 296 0.45 12.56 1.32
CA ASP A 296 -0.17 11.25 1.07
C ASP A 296 -0.35 11.09 -0.44
N VAL A 297 0.18 10.00 -1.00
CA VAL A 297 0.22 9.74 -2.44
C VAL A 297 -0.21 8.31 -2.74
N THR A 298 -0.61 8.06 -3.98
CA THR A 298 -0.99 6.73 -4.46
C THR A 298 -0.28 6.47 -5.78
N ILE A 299 0.22 5.24 -5.93
CA ILE A 299 0.72 4.73 -7.20
C ILE A 299 -0.39 3.91 -7.84
N VAL A 300 -0.76 4.27 -9.07
CA VAL A 300 -1.77 3.57 -9.86
C VAL A 300 -1.20 3.18 -11.22
N ILE A 301 -1.80 2.18 -11.86
CA ILE A 301 -1.48 1.83 -13.26
C ILE A 301 -2.51 2.49 -14.18
N VAL A 302 -2.04 3.33 -15.09
CA VAL A 302 -2.86 3.97 -16.14
C VAL A 302 -2.20 3.64 -17.48
N ASP A 303 -2.97 3.06 -18.40
CA ASP A 303 -2.49 2.64 -19.73
C ASP A 303 -1.21 1.77 -19.69
N GLY A 304 -1.11 0.88 -18.69
CA GLY A 304 0.03 -0.01 -18.51
C GLY A 304 1.30 0.65 -17.96
N LYS A 305 1.21 1.90 -17.49
CA LYS A 305 2.33 2.62 -16.85
C LYS A 305 1.96 3.06 -15.44
N ALA A 306 2.93 3.05 -14.54
CA ALA A 306 2.73 3.57 -13.22
C ALA A 306 2.71 5.10 -13.21
N GLU A 307 1.74 5.65 -12.50
CA GLU A 307 1.62 7.09 -12.26
C GLU A 307 1.56 7.35 -10.76
N LEU A 308 2.34 8.33 -10.31
CA LEU A 308 2.26 8.87 -8.96
C LEU A 308 1.19 9.96 -8.91
N ARG A 309 0.26 9.83 -7.96
CA ARG A 309 -0.87 10.77 -7.79
C ARG A 309 -0.98 11.22 -6.35
N PHE A 310 -1.43 12.44 -6.12
CA PHE A 310 -1.87 12.87 -4.80
C PHE A 310 -3.13 12.10 -4.40
N LYS A 311 -3.41 12.04 -3.09
CA LYS A 311 -4.58 11.32 -2.56
C LYS A 311 -5.94 11.85 -3.09
N ASP A 312 -6.00 13.10 -3.51
CA ASP A 312 -7.17 13.72 -4.16
C ASP A 312 -7.30 13.38 -5.66
N GLY A 313 -6.31 12.66 -6.23
CA GLY A 313 -6.36 12.07 -7.57
C GLY A 313 -5.50 12.75 -8.62
N ASP A 314 -4.96 13.94 -8.32
CA ASP A 314 -4.15 14.71 -9.27
C ASP A 314 -2.79 14.05 -9.53
N LYS A 315 -2.38 14.01 -10.80
CA LYS A 315 -1.08 13.46 -11.19
C LYS A 315 0.06 14.36 -10.69
N ILE A 316 1.10 13.73 -10.14
CA ILE A 316 2.29 14.41 -9.67
C ILE A 316 3.35 14.41 -10.77
N ASP A 317 3.32 15.43 -11.63
CA ASP A 317 4.42 15.67 -12.58
C ASP A 317 5.55 16.48 -11.96
N THR A 318 5.24 17.31 -10.95
CA THR A 318 6.21 18.21 -10.31
C THR A 318 5.88 18.47 -8.85
N ILE A 319 6.89 18.38 -7.98
CA ILE A 319 6.83 18.86 -6.59
C ILE A 319 7.57 20.20 -6.49
N VAL A 320 6.84 21.24 -6.12
CA VAL A 320 7.35 22.60 -5.95
C VAL A 320 7.66 22.86 -4.49
N ASN A 321 8.88 23.32 -4.21
CA ASN A 321 9.26 23.77 -2.87
C ASN A 321 9.49 25.28 -2.91
N GLN A 322 8.86 26.02 -2.00
CA GLN A 322 9.06 27.47 -1.94
C GLN A 322 10.31 27.76 -1.10
N LYS A 323 11.28 28.47 -1.67
CA LYS A 323 12.46 28.93 -0.92
C LYS A 323 12.33 30.40 -0.57
N ARG A 324 12.93 30.78 0.58
CA ARG A 324 13.10 32.18 0.97
C ARG A 324 13.90 32.95 -0.09
N LEU A 325 13.50 34.19 -0.34
CA LEU A 325 14.16 35.07 -1.31
C LEU A 325 15.36 35.78 -0.68
N SER A 326 16.21 36.31 -1.54
CA SER A 326 17.25 37.26 -1.17
C SER A 326 17.07 38.56 -1.93
N LEU A 327 17.45 39.66 -1.29
CA LEU A 327 17.42 41.00 -1.86
C LEU A 327 18.86 41.52 -1.98
N ARG A 328 19.27 41.83 -3.20
CA ARG A 328 20.52 42.47 -3.54
C ARG A 328 20.27 43.95 -3.83
N LEU A 329 20.96 44.83 -3.13
CA LEU A 329 20.87 46.28 -3.34
C LEU A 329 22.23 46.82 -3.73
N THR A 330 22.28 47.75 -4.67
CA THR A 330 23.51 48.47 -5.03
C THR A 330 23.34 49.94 -4.70
N LYS A 331 24.20 50.47 -3.82
CA LYS A 331 24.18 51.88 -3.47
C LYS A 331 24.82 52.68 -4.60
N VAL A 332 24.11 53.66 -5.12
CA VAL A 332 24.58 54.50 -6.22
C VAL A 332 24.41 56.00 -5.95
N GLY A 333 25.18 56.83 -6.63
CA GLY A 333 24.95 58.28 -6.70
C GLY A 333 24.10 58.66 -7.91
N GLU A 334 23.88 59.96 -8.11
CA GLU A 334 23.02 60.48 -9.19
C GLU A 334 23.48 60.10 -10.61
N ASN A 335 24.79 59.95 -10.83
CA ASN A 335 25.34 59.54 -12.13
C ASN A 335 25.41 58.01 -12.28
N GLY A 336 24.93 57.26 -11.29
CA GLY A 336 24.92 55.79 -11.27
C GLY A 336 26.22 55.16 -10.78
N GLN A 337 27.22 55.94 -10.34
CA GLN A 337 28.43 55.43 -9.71
C GLN A 337 28.11 54.67 -8.43
N ILE A 338 28.79 53.55 -8.18
CA ILE A 338 28.62 52.80 -6.94
C ILE A 338 29.24 53.59 -5.79
N LEU A 339 28.48 53.78 -4.71
CA LEU A 339 28.93 54.44 -3.49
C LEU A 339 29.27 53.40 -2.43
N ARG A 340 30.37 53.60 -1.72
CA ARG A 340 30.81 52.77 -0.60
C ARG A 340 30.67 53.51 0.72
N GLY A 341 30.59 52.77 1.82
CA GLY A 341 30.45 53.36 3.17
C GLY A 341 29.01 53.63 3.60
N ALA A 342 28.00 53.17 2.85
CA ALA A 342 26.62 53.18 3.34
C ALA A 342 26.37 52.01 4.31
N LYS A 343 25.51 52.24 5.32
CA LYS A 343 24.99 51.19 6.20
C LYS A 343 23.48 51.11 6.07
N LEU A 344 22.96 49.96 5.67
CA LEU A 344 21.53 49.73 5.42
C LEU A 344 20.97 48.73 6.44
N ARG A 345 19.80 49.02 7.00
CA ARG A 345 19.04 48.12 7.88
C ARG A 345 17.73 47.74 7.22
N LEU A 346 17.46 46.43 7.11
CA LEU A 346 16.22 45.87 6.60
C LEU A 346 15.45 45.21 7.74
N GLN A 347 14.28 45.75 8.06
CA GLN A 347 13.38 45.21 9.08
C GLN A 347 12.12 44.63 8.43
N GLY A 348 11.55 43.57 8.99
CA GLY A 348 10.42 42.85 8.39
C GLY A 348 9.62 42.01 9.39
N PRO A 349 8.69 41.19 8.89
CA PRO A 349 7.82 40.36 9.73
C PRO A 349 8.61 39.29 10.49
N ASN A 350 7.98 38.73 11.52
CA ASN A 350 8.51 37.62 12.33
C ASN A 350 9.90 37.90 12.94
N GLY A 351 10.16 39.16 13.30
CA GLY A 351 11.41 39.58 13.91
C GLY A 351 12.60 39.65 12.95
N TYR A 352 12.37 39.66 11.63
CA TYR A 352 13.45 39.85 10.66
C TYR A 352 14.05 41.25 10.82
N ASP A 353 15.33 41.32 11.18
CA ASP A 353 16.05 42.58 11.35
C ASP A 353 17.54 42.35 11.05
N GLN A 354 18.01 42.88 9.92
CA GLN A 354 19.40 42.75 9.49
C GLN A 354 19.98 44.12 9.16
N THR A 355 21.19 44.39 9.65
CA THR A 355 21.98 45.56 9.24
C THR A 355 23.21 45.09 8.44
N ARG A 356 23.49 45.76 7.32
CA ARG A 356 24.60 45.44 6.41
C ARG A 356 25.35 46.72 6.03
N PRO A 357 26.69 46.72 5.95
CA PRO A 357 27.59 45.68 6.46
C PRO A 357 27.43 45.47 7.98
N GLU A 358 27.78 44.28 8.48
CA GLU A 358 27.80 44.00 9.93
C GLU A 358 29.01 44.65 10.61
N ASP A 359 30.12 44.73 9.87
CA ASP A 359 31.37 45.37 10.23
C ASP A 359 31.52 46.77 9.61
N GLU A 360 32.67 47.42 9.84
CA GLU A 360 32.99 48.75 9.30
C GLU A 360 33.51 48.70 7.84
N GLN A 361 33.20 47.64 7.09
CA GLN A 361 33.64 47.51 5.71
C GLN A 361 32.92 48.50 4.79
N GLU A 362 33.68 49.24 3.99
CA GLU A 362 33.13 50.09 2.95
C GLU A 362 32.68 49.27 1.72
N ILE A 363 31.46 48.75 1.76
CA ILE A 363 30.82 48.04 0.63
C ILE A 363 29.81 48.94 -0.11
N GLY A 364 29.57 48.61 -1.39
CA GLY A 364 28.54 49.27 -2.21
C GLY A 364 27.43 48.34 -2.70
N ILE A 365 27.53 47.04 -2.43
CA ILE A 365 26.54 46.02 -2.79
C ILE A 365 26.15 45.27 -1.51
N PHE A 366 24.85 45.23 -1.22
CA PHE A 366 24.27 44.65 -0.02
C PHE A 366 23.47 43.42 -0.40
N LEU A 367 23.58 42.33 0.37
CA LEU A 367 22.80 41.12 0.20
C LEU A 367 22.08 40.78 1.51
N PHE A 368 20.76 40.81 1.46
CA PHE A 368 19.87 40.35 2.52
C PHE A 368 19.29 39.00 2.11
N THR A 369 19.36 37.99 2.96
CA THR A 369 18.90 36.63 2.64
C THR A 369 17.80 36.20 3.60
N GLY A 370 17.05 35.16 3.25
CA GLY A 370 16.04 34.60 4.15
C GLY A 370 14.76 35.44 4.25
N LEU A 371 14.42 36.20 3.20
CA LEU A 371 13.18 36.95 3.12
C LEU A 371 12.02 35.97 2.88
N GLY A 372 10.97 36.06 3.69
CA GLY A 372 9.69 35.38 3.48
C GLY A 372 8.64 36.37 2.98
N PRO A 373 7.37 35.93 2.82
CA PRO A 373 6.28 36.83 2.46
C PRO A 373 6.11 37.98 3.46
N GLY A 374 5.80 39.17 2.94
CA GLY A 374 5.37 40.29 3.76
C GLY A 374 6.07 41.61 3.47
N LYS A 375 5.87 42.57 4.39
CA LYS A 375 6.28 43.96 4.24
C LYS A 375 7.54 44.24 5.04
N TYR A 376 8.55 44.75 4.36
CA TYR A 376 9.84 45.13 4.89
C TYR A 376 10.07 46.63 4.78
N THR A 377 10.89 47.18 5.67
CA THR A 377 11.31 48.58 5.67
C THR A 377 12.84 48.64 5.60
N LEU A 378 13.37 49.22 4.54
CA LEU A 378 14.78 49.48 4.36
C LEU A 378 15.09 50.91 4.80
N THR A 379 15.91 51.04 5.83
CA THR A 379 16.36 52.31 6.38
C THR A 379 17.87 52.43 6.14
N GLU A 380 18.29 53.54 5.53
CA GLU A 380 19.71 53.91 5.56
C GLU A 380 20.04 54.36 6.98
N VAL A 381 20.98 53.70 7.64
CA VAL A 381 21.46 54.02 8.98
C VAL A 381 22.58 55.04 8.88
N GLU A 382 23.47 54.86 7.91
CA GLU A 382 24.63 55.70 7.65
C GLU A 382 24.76 55.95 6.14
N ALA A 383 24.96 57.21 5.78
CA ALA A 383 25.12 57.63 4.39
C ALA A 383 26.60 57.62 3.99
N PRO A 384 26.94 57.34 2.72
CA PRO A 384 28.29 57.52 2.20
C PRO A 384 28.82 58.94 2.42
N GLU A 385 30.13 59.08 2.59
CA GLU A 385 30.79 60.38 2.74
C GLU A 385 30.46 61.31 1.56
N GLY A 386 30.06 62.54 1.87
CA GLY A 386 29.69 63.55 0.85
C GLY A 386 28.29 63.40 0.27
N TYR A 387 27.45 62.50 0.80
CA TYR A 387 26.06 62.31 0.37
C TYR A 387 25.06 62.50 1.51
N ASP A 388 23.88 63.04 1.18
CA ASP A 388 22.77 63.14 2.12
C ASP A 388 22.17 61.75 2.39
N LYS A 389 21.83 61.53 3.66
CA LYS A 389 21.10 60.34 4.11
C LYS A 389 19.69 60.32 3.52
N LEU A 390 19.19 59.14 3.17
CA LEU A 390 17.81 58.98 2.70
C LEU A 390 16.80 59.58 3.69
N GLU A 391 16.01 60.55 3.23
CA GLU A 391 14.99 61.24 4.05
C GLU A 391 13.85 60.30 4.48
N LYS A 392 13.53 59.31 3.65
CA LYS A 392 12.44 58.36 3.87
C LYS A 392 12.94 56.92 3.69
N PRO A 393 12.52 55.99 4.56
CA PRO A 393 12.74 54.57 4.35
C PRO A 393 12.08 54.08 3.05
N ILE A 394 12.70 53.10 2.41
CA ILE A 394 12.15 52.43 1.22
C ILE A 394 11.29 51.26 1.69
N LYS A 395 10.05 51.18 1.21
CA LYS A 395 9.14 50.07 1.52
C LYS A 395 9.38 48.94 0.53
N ILE A 396 9.65 47.75 1.06
CA ILE A 396 9.83 46.54 0.27
C ILE A 396 8.67 45.59 0.56
N VAL A 397 8.08 45.01 -0.47
CA VAL A 397 7.03 44.01 -0.34
C VAL A 397 7.48 42.75 -1.06
N VAL A 398 7.53 41.64 -0.32
CA VAL A 398 7.71 40.31 -0.88
C VAL A 398 6.33 39.70 -1.03
N SER A 399 5.97 39.30 -2.25
CA SER A 399 4.64 38.74 -2.54
C SER A 399 4.40 37.42 -1.81
N ASP A 400 3.12 37.10 -1.56
CA ASP A 400 2.72 35.88 -0.84
C ASP A 400 3.09 34.60 -1.58
N ASP A 401 3.10 34.64 -2.91
CA ASP A 401 3.55 33.54 -3.76
C ASP A 401 5.08 33.40 -3.84
N MET A 402 5.82 34.29 -3.15
CA MET A 402 7.27 34.34 -3.13
C MET A 402 7.90 34.48 -4.51
N LYS A 403 7.19 35.11 -5.46
CA LYS A 403 7.67 35.32 -6.83
C LYS A 403 8.23 36.71 -7.12
N THR A 404 7.86 37.72 -6.34
CA THR A 404 8.22 39.10 -6.66
C THR A 404 8.65 39.87 -5.42
N ILE A 405 9.55 40.82 -5.63
CA ILE A 405 9.88 41.85 -4.66
C ILE A 405 9.55 43.21 -5.30
N ILE A 406 8.79 44.03 -4.59
CA ILE A 406 8.42 45.38 -5.00
C ILE A 406 9.06 46.37 -4.04
N ALA A 407 9.85 47.32 -4.53
CA ALA A 407 10.38 48.43 -3.75
C ALA A 407 9.67 49.74 -4.13
N ASP A 408 9.01 50.39 -3.17
CA ASP A 408 8.22 51.63 -3.37
C ASP A 408 7.29 51.59 -4.60
N GLY A 409 6.64 50.46 -4.83
CA GLY A 409 5.71 50.26 -5.94
C GLY A 409 6.36 49.83 -7.27
N LYS A 410 7.68 49.74 -7.33
CA LYS A 410 8.44 49.27 -8.50
C LYS A 410 8.85 47.81 -8.34
N LEU A 411 8.54 46.97 -9.33
CA LEU A 411 9.01 45.58 -9.39
C LEU A 411 10.53 45.54 -9.54
N LEU A 412 11.19 44.67 -8.78
CA LEU A 412 12.62 44.43 -8.90
C LEU A 412 12.89 43.32 -9.93
N ASP A 413 13.79 43.57 -10.88
CA ASP A 413 14.18 42.60 -11.91
C ASP A 413 15.52 41.93 -11.57
N ARG A 414 15.63 40.62 -11.85
CA ARG A 414 16.82 39.72 -11.92
C ARG A 414 16.87 38.59 -10.88
N ASN A 415 17.62 37.53 -11.26
CA ASN A 415 17.88 36.20 -10.66
C ASN A 415 16.76 35.69 -9.74
N GLY A 416 15.99 34.68 -10.18
CA GLY A 416 14.76 34.22 -9.49
C GLY A 416 14.83 33.95 -7.98
N LEU A 417 16.01 33.79 -7.36
CA LEU A 417 16.15 33.69 -5.89
C LEU A 417 16.77 34.93 -5.22
N VAL A 418 17.35 35.84 -6.02
CA VAL A 418 18.07 37.05 -5.60
C VAL A 418 17.66 38.24 -6.48
N PHE A 419 16.78 39.08 -5.96
CA PHE A 419 16.25 40.24 -6.70
C PHE A 419 17.16 41.46 -6.52
N GLY A 420 17.36 42.24 -7.58
CA GLY A 420 18.30 43.38 -7.59
C GLY A 420 17.62 44.74 -7.74
N ASP A 421 18.06 45.76 -6.98
CA ASP A 421 17.77 47.18 -7.31
C ASP A 421 18.90 48.14 -6.93
N LYS A 422 18.79 49.40 -7.38
CA LYS A 422 19.67 50.50 -7.02
C LYS A 422 19.04 51.38 -5.94
N VAL A 423 19.84 51.76 -4.93
CA VAL A 423 19.46 52.72 -3.90
C VAL A 423 20.28 54.00 -4.11
N GLN A 424 19.65 55.08 -4.57
CA GLN A 424 20.32 56.31 -4.98
C GLN A 424 20.40 57.34 -3.84
N ASN A 425 21.58 57.96 -3.61
CA ASN A 425 21.71 59.15 -2.74
C ASN A 425 22.01 60.40 -3.55
N LYS A 426 21.63 61.54 -2.98
CA LYS A 426 21.96 62.87 -3.48
C LYS A 426 23.26 63.35 -2.82
N PRO A 427 24.17 64.01 -3.56
CA PRO A 427 25.33 64.63 -2.94
C PRO A 427 24.87 65.69 -1.93
N VAL A 428 25.59 65.85 -0.82
CA VAL A 428 25.30 66.94 0.14
C VAL A 428 25.33 68.25 -0.62
N GLY A 429 24.24 69.01 -0.53
CA GLY A 429 24.20 70.35 -1.11
C GLY A 429 25.30 71.20 -0.49
N VAL A 430 26.38 71.46 -1.23
CA VAL A 430 27.22 72.62 -0.93
C VAL A 430 26.32 73.82 -1.10
N LEU A 431 26.00 74.50 0.00
CA LEU A 431 25.42 75.83 -0.07
C LEU A 431 26.28 76.60 -1.09
N PRO A 432 25.69 77.25 -2.11
CA PRO A 432 26.47 78.13 -2.95
C PRO A 432 27.19 79.06 -2.00
N ALA A 433 28.51 79.23 -2.16
CA ALA A 433 29.26 80.19 -1.36
C ALA A 433 28.44 81.49 -1.34
N THR A 434 27.89 81.86 -0.17
CA THR A 434 27.12 83.10 -0.02
C THR A 434 28.13 84.24 -0.06
N GLY A 435 28.51 84.57 -1.29
CA GLY A 435 29.57 85.44 -1.70
C GLY A 435 29.44 85.63 -3.21
N GLY A 436 28.22 85.90 -3.67
CA GLY A 436 28.02 86.55 -4.97
C GLY A 436 28.86 87.83 -5.01
N TRP A 437 29.32 88.22 -6.20
CA TRP A 437 30.14 89.41 -6.39
C TRP A 437 29.52 90.59 -5.62
N GLY A 438 30.10 90.96 -4.48
CA GLY A 438 29.69 92.12 -3.68
C GLY A 438 29.93 93.42 -4.46
N MET A 439 29.96 94.57 -3.79
CA MET A 439 30.13 95.91 -4.41
C MET A 439 31.37 96.10 -5.33
N LEU A 440 32.20 95.07 -5.59
CA LEU A 440 33.37 95.14 -6.48
C LEU A 440 33.06 95.72 -7.88
N PRO A 441 31.99 95.34 -8.61
CA PRO A 441 31.63 95.98 -9.87
C PRO A 441 31.32 97.47 -9.67
N TRP A 442 30.61 97.80 -8.60
CA TRP A 442 30.24 99.18 -8.28
C TRP A 442 31.46 100.03 -7.92
N TYR A 443 32.44 99.49 -7.18
CA TYR A 443 33.71 100.17 -6.90
C TYR A 443 34.58 100.34 -8.15
N LEU A 444 34.64 99.35 -9.03
CA LEU A 444 35.35 99.45 -10.32
C LEU A 444 34.68 100.48 -11.25
N THR A 445 33.35 100.54 -11.25
CA THR A 445 32.58 101.51 -12.04
C THR A 445 32.69 102.92 -11.47
N ALA A 446 32.58 103.08 -10.15
CA ALA A 446 32.77 104.37 -9.48
C ALA A 446 34.22 104.86 -9.61
N GLY A 447 35.20 103.96 -9.55
CA GLY A 447 36.62 104.26 -9.76
C GLY A 447 36.90 104.77 -11.19
N THR A 448 36.33 104.14 -12.21
CA THR A 448 36.49 104.59 -13.60
C THR A 448 35.78 105.93 -13.87
N ILE A 449 34.60 106.17 -13.31
CA ILE A 449 33.90 107.46 -13.38
C ILE A 449 34.70 108.56 -12.66
N GLY A 450 35.25 108.27 -11.47
CA GLY A 450 36.11 109.19 -10.72
C GLY A 450 37.39 109.54 -11.48
N PHE A 451 38.05 108.55 -12.08
CA PHE A 451 39.25 108.78 -12.90
C PHE A 451 38.96 109.62 -14.15
N ALA A 452 37.82 109.39 -14.81
CA ALA A 452 37.39 110.20 -15.95
C ALA A 452 37.10 111.65 -15.53
N ALA A 453 36.42 111.87 -14.40
CA ALA A 453 36.12 113.21 -13.89
C ALA A 453 37.39 114.00 -13.50
N ILE A 454 38.40 113.33 -12.92
CA ILE A 454 39.70 113.96 -12.61
C ILE A 454 40.42 114.37 -13.90
N ASN A 455 40.45 113.51 -14.93
CA ASN A 455 41.09 113.84 -16.20
C ASN A 455 40.39 114.98 -16.95
N VAL A 456 39.04 115.04 -16.91
CA VAL A 456 38.27 116.17 -17.47
C VAL A 456 38.53 117.46 -16.68
N GLY A 457 38.60 117.39 -15.35
CA GLY A 457 38.92 118.52 -14.48
C GLY A 457 40.33 119.08 -14.73
N VAL A 458 41.34 118.22 -14.82
CA VAL A 458 42.73 118.62 -15.15
C VAL A 458 42.82 119.19 -16.57
N GLY A 459 42.11 118.61 -17.54
CA GLY A 459 42.02 119.13 -18.90
C GLY A 459 41.37 120.52 -18.97
N TYR A 460 40.30 120.74 -18.20
CA TYR A 460 39.60 122.03 -18.14
C TYR A 460 40.45 123.11 -17.45
N TYR A 461 41.11 122.78 -16.34
CA TYR A 461 42.01 123.71 -15.63
C TYR A 461 43.28 124.03 -16.44
N GLY A 462 43.82 123.05 -17.17
CA GLY A 462 44.93 123.25 -18.09
C GLY A 462 44.59 124.18 -19.27
N LYS A 463 43.35 124.14 -19.77
CA LYS A 463 42.87 125.01 -20.85
C LYS A 463 42.61 126.46 -20.37
N GLN A 464 42.16 126.67 -19.13
CA GLN A 464 42.00 128.01 -18.56
C GLN A 464 43.32 128.73 -18.29
N ARG A 465 44.42 128.01 -18.01
CA ARG A 465 45.76 128.62 -17.88
C ARG A 465 46.37 129.05 -19.22
N ARG A 466 46.06 128.34 -20.32
CA ARG A 466 46.54 128.70 -21.68
C ARG A 466 45.71 129.78 -22.39
N GLY A 467 44.56 130.17 -21.84
CA GLY A 467 43.70 131.25 -22.36
C GLY A 467 43.93 132.63 -21.73
N ARG A 468 44.88 132.75 -20.79
CA ARG A 468 45.19 134.00 -20.05
C ARG A 468 46.57 134.61 -20.39
N GLU A 469 47.26 134.09 -21.40
CA GLU A 469 48.52 134.64 -21.94
C GLU A 469 48.41 135.02 -23.43
N LYS A 470 47.40 135.82 -23.79
CA LYS A 470 47.39 136.57 -25.05
C LYS A 470 47.11 138.03 -24.78
#